data_AF-A0A1B9EA73-F1
#
_entry.id   AF-A0A1B9EA73-F1
#
_cell.length_a   1.000
_cell.length_b   1.000
_cell.length_c   1.000
_cell.angle_alpha   90.00
_cell.angle_beta   90.00
_cell.angle_gamma   90.00
#
_symmetry.space_group_name_H-M   'P 1'
#
loop_
_entity.id
_entity.type
_entity.pdbx_description
1 polymer ?
#
loop_
_entity_poly.entity_id
_entity_poly.type
_entity_poly.pdbx_seq_one_letter_code
_entity_poly.pdbx_strand_id
1 'polypeptide(L)'
;MKNKKFYSPIKSLVNLILTGEKKINQDVEFIPITQELVNSLINIDGNYNMYFLSCIENFLSSCSKEEKVNVIKVLCENEDLLHGVSLVNGLIANSKSSNPNNSPDTIDSVILNFLIKGQVHHILTLSIYFYIESIATTNILNGKISKNDYEKIIEFHSIKRDLKDLFIF
;
A
#
# COMPACT_ATOMS: atom_id res chain seq x y z
N MET A 1 19.27 8.04 -0.23
CA MET A 1 19.06 7.87 -1.69
C MET A 1 18.10 8.96 -2.17
N LYS A 2 18.16 9.42 -3.44
CA LYS A 2 17.18 10.40 -3.94
C LYS A 2 15.84 9.72 -4.26
N ASN A 3 14.72 10.31 -3.83
CA ASN A 3 13.37 9.84 -4.18
C ASN A 3 13.19 9.79 -5.70
N LYS A 4 12.76 8.64 -6.23
CA LYS A 4 12.53 8.50 -7.67
C LYS A 4 11.14 9.03 -8.02
N LYS A 5 11.01 9.75 -9.14
CA LYS A 5 9.76 10.39 -9.58
C LYS A 5 8.56 9.42 -9.64
N PHE A 6 8.80 8.15 -9.99
CA PHE A 6 7.74 7.15 -10.09
C PHE A 6 7.20 6.65 -8.74
N TYR A 7 7.75 7.06 -7.59
CA TYR A 7 7.13 6.85 -6.26
C TYR A 7 6.02 7.87 -5.97
N SER A 8 5.81 8.87 -6.82
CA SER A 8 4.73 9.86 -6.67
C SER A 8 3.34 9.25 -6.38
N PRO A 9 2.91 8.15 -7.03
CA PRO A 9 1.62 7.52 -6.71
C PRO A 9 1.56 6.98 -5.27
N ILE A 10 2.68 6.51 -4.72
CA ILE A 10 2.74 6.06 -3.32
C ILE A 10 2.55 7.25 -2.37
N LYS A 11 3.20 8.38 -2.63
CA LYS A 11 2.95 9.60 -1.85
C LYS A 11 1.46 9.97 -1.85
N SER A 12 0.81 9.87 -3.01
CA SER A 12 -0.64 10.11 -3.11
C SER A 12 -1.47 9.10 -2.32
N LEU A 13 -1.07 7.83 -2.26
CA LEU A 13 -1.72 6.81 -1.45
C LEU A 13 -1.52 7.07 0.06
N VAL A 14 -0.31 7.44 0.48
CA VAL A 14 -0.03 7.79 1.88
C VAL A 14 -0.90 8.97 2.30
N ASN A 15 -0.98 10.02 1.48
CA ASN A 15 -1.88 11.14 1.72
C ASN A 15 -3.33 10.67 1.86
N LEU A 16 -3.79 9.83 0.93
CA LEU A 16 -5.17 9.32 0.95
C LEU A 16 -5.50 8.60 2.26
N ILE A 17 -4.56 7.82 2.79
CA ILE A 17 -4.75 7.09 4.06
C ILE A 17 -4.72 8.04 5.25
N LEU A 18 -3.80 8.99 5.25
CA LEU A 18 -3.68 9.94 6.36
C LEU A 18 -4.84 10.93 6.40
N THR A 19 -5.25 11.48 5.26
CA THR A 19 -6.08 12.69 5.21
C THR A 19 -7.35 12.51 4.38
N GLY A 20 -7.57 11.35 3.76
CA GLY A 20 -8.70 11.14 2.85
C GLY A 20 -8.53 11.79 1.48
N GLU A 21 -7.40 12.47 1.24
CA GLU A 21 -7.13 13.22 0.01
C GLU A 21 -5.81 12.78 -0.62
N LYS A 22 -5.76 12.65 -1.95
CA LYS A 22 -4.52 12.28 -2.65
C LYS A 22 -3.46 13.39 -2.64
N LYS A 23 -3.86 14.65 -2.42
CA LYS A 23 -3.01 15.83 -2.40
C LYS A 23 -3.38 16.70 -1.21
N ILE A 24 -2.38 17.18 -0.49
CA ILE A 24 -2.58 18.01 0.70
C ILE A 24 -1.69 19.25 0.67
N ASN A 25 -2.10 20.28 1.41
CA ASN A 25 -1.26 21.43 1.69
C ASN A 25 -0.12 21.02 2.65
N GLN A 26 1.14 21.20 2.24
CA GLN A 26 2.34 20.84 3.01
C GLN A 26 2.96 22.04 3.74
N ASP A 27 2.35 23.22 3.64
CA ASP A 27 2.85 24.46 4.26
C ASP A 27 2.31 24.68 5.68
N VAL A 28 1.59 23.70 6.22
CA VAL A 28 1.08 23.70 7.60
C VAL A 28 2.02 22.95 8.54
N GLU A 29 2.16 23.43 9.77
CA GLU A 29 2.98 22.79 10.81
C GLU A 29 2.39 21.44 11.27
N PHE A 30 1.05 21.36 11.30
CA PHE A 30 0.31 20.17 11.69
C PHE A 30 -0.67 19.77 10.59
N ILE A 31 -0.61 18.51 10.19
CA ILE A 31 -1.48 17.94 9.17
C ILE A 31 -2.63 17.21 9.88
N PRO A 32 -3.90 17.59 9.60
CA PRO A 32 -5.05 16.89 10.16
C PRO A 32 -5.18 15.49 9.57
N ILE A 33 -5.57 14.55 10.43
CA ILE A 33 -5.77 13.14 10.08
C ILE A 33 -7.26 12.82 10.09
N THR A 34 -7.68 11.90 9.21
CA THR A 34 -9.07 11.42 9.17
C THR A 34 -9.44 10.72 10.47
N GLN A 35 -10.69 10.91 10.91
CA GLN A 35 -11.20 10.20 12.07
C GLN A 35 -11.29 8.69 11.78
N GLU A 36 -11.52 8.30 10.54
CA GLU A 36 -11.52 6.93 10.07
C GLU A 36 -10.17 6.25 10.30
N LEU A 37 -9.04 6.92 9.99
CA LEU A 37 -7.71 6.38 10.30
C LEU A 37 -7.55 6.21 11.81
N VAL A 38 -7.83 7.25 12.61
CA VAL A 38 -7.73 7.20 14.08
C VAL A 38 -8.53 6.02 14.65
N ASN A 39 -9.78 5.86 14.21
CA ASN A 39 -10.65 4.77 14.63
C ASN A 39 -10.09 3.39 14.22
N SER A 40 -9.51 3.29 13.02
CA SER A 40 -8.93 2.04 12.51
C SER A 40 -7.71 1.58 13.31
N LEU A 41 -6.93 2.51 13.88
CA LEU A 41 -5.74 2.18 14.67
C LEU A 41 -6.09 1.75 16.09
N ILE A 42 -7.20 2.24 16.63
CA ILE A 42 -7.70 1.84 17.95
C ILE A 42 -8.35 0.45 17.90
N ASN A 43 -9.08 0.15 16.81
CA ASN A 43 -9.89 -1.05 16.68
C ASN A 43 -9.30 -2.08 15.70
N ILE A 44 -8.02 -2.41 15.83
CA ILE A 44 -7.42 -3.49 15.02
C ILE A 44 -7.88 -4.84 15.57
N ASP A 45 -9.08 -5.26 15.18
CA ASP A 45 -9.60 -6.61 15.38
C ASP A 45 -9.30 -7.46 14.14
N GLY A 46 -8.15 -8.15 14.15
CA GLY A 46 -7.78 -9.11 13.10
C GLY A 46 -6.36 -8.93 12.55
N ASN A 47 -6.02 -9.72 11.53
CA ASN A 47 -4.68 -9.76 10.95
C ASN A 47 -4.35 -8.54 10.06
N TYR A 48 -5.35 -7.78 9.61
CA TYR A 48 -5.17 -6.68 8.64
C TYR A 48 -6.04 -5.46 9.00
N ASN A 49 -5.50 -4.26 8.78
CA ASN A 49 -6.27 -3.02 8.89
C ASN A 49 -7.17 -2.83 7.65
N MET A 50 -8.48 -3.01 7.85
CA MET A 50 -9.48 -2.93 6.77
C MET A 50 -9.62 -1.54 6.15
N TYR A 51 -9.35 -0.47 6.91
CA TYR A 51 -9.34 0.89 6.37
C TYR A 51 -8.23 1.05 5.33
N PHE A 52 -7.03 0.55 5.64
CA PHE A 52 -5.90 0.58 4.70
C PHE A 52 -6.23 -0.18 3.41
N LEU A 53 -6.75 -1.40 3.54
CA LEU A 53 -7.11 -2.22 2.38
C LEU A 53 -8.13 -1.51 1.49
N SER A 54 -9.17 -0.90 2.08
CA SER A 54 -10.17 -0.14 1.33
C SER A 54 -9.56 1.07 0.62
N CYS A 55 -8.71 1.85 1.30
CA CYS A 55 -8.01 2.97 0.68
C CYS A 55 -7.11 2.52 -0.49
N ILE A 56 -6.41 1.39 -0.35
CA ILE A 56 -5.56 0.82 -1.39
C ILE A 56 -6.38 0.39 -2.60
N GLU A 57 -7.49 -0.34 -2.40
CA GLU A 57 -8.34 -0.79 -3.50
C GLU A 57 -8.95 0.38 -4.26
N ASN A 58 -9.45 1.38 -3.53
CA ASN A 58 -10.00 2.61 -4.11
C ASN A 58 -8.92 3.39 -4.88
N PHE A 59 -7.70 3.45 -4.34
CA PHE A 59 -6.57 4.07 -5.01
C PHE A 59 -6.21 3.35 -6.32
N LEU A 60 -6.03 2.03 -6.28
CA LEU A 60 -5.67 1.22 -7.44
C LEU A 60 -6.73 1.28 -8.54
N SER A 61 -8.01 1.26 -8.16
CA SER A 61 -9.14 1.33 -9.09
C SER A 61 -9.21 2.68 -9.80
N SER A 62 -8.72 3.75 -9.17
CA SER A 62 -8.75 5.11 -9.69
C SER A 62 -7.44 5.57 -10.34
N CYS A 63 -6.40 4.72 -10.38
CA CYS A 63 -5.14 5.05 -11.03
C CYS A 63 -5.31 5.25 -12.55
N SER A 64 -4.73 6.33 -13.06
CA SER A 64 -4.47 6.50 -14.48
C SER A 64 -3.49 5.44 -15.01
N LYS A 65 -3.41 5.27 -16.33
CA LYS A 65 -2.49 4.30 -16.96
C LYS A 65 -1.02 4.53 -16.56
N GLU A 66 -0.59 5.78 -16.45
CA GLU A 66 0.77 6.13 -16.01
C GLU A 66 0.99 5.78 -14.53
N GLU A 67 0.04 6.08 -13.67
CA GLU A 67 0.12 5.73 -12.25
C GLU A 67 0.17 4.22 -12.05
N LYS A 68 -0.62 3.44 -12.81
CA LYS A 68 -0.58 1.97 -12.76
C LYS A 68 0.81 1.43 -13.08
N VAL A 69 1.44 1.93 -14.15
CA VAL A 69 2.82 1.54 -14.51
C VAL A 69 3.80 1.88 -13.38
N ASN A 70 3.66 3.07 -12.78
CA ASN A 70 4.52 3.51 -11.70
C ASN A 70 4.33 2.69 -10.42
N VAL A 71 3.10 2.32 -10.06
CA VAL A 71 2.81 1.40 -8.95
C VAL A 71 3.46 0.04 -9.19
N ILE A 72 3.33 -0.52 -10.39
CA ILE A 72 3.98 -1.80 -10.72
C ILE A 72 5.51 -1.68 -10.62
N LYS A 73 6.12 -0.57 -11.08
CA LYS A 73 7.55 -0.34 -10.90
C LYS A 73 7.98 -0.35 -9.43
N VAL A 74 7.19 0.26 -8.54
CA VAL A 74 7.47 0.22 -7.09
C VAL A 74 7.41 -1.22 -6.58
N LEU A 75 6.39 -1.99 -6.96
CA LEU A 75 6.27 -3.39 -6.55
C LEU A 75 7.41 -4.26 -7.09
N CYS A 76 7.83 -4.07 -8.34
CA CYS A 76 8.98 -4.78 -8.91
C CYS A 76 10.31 -4.39 -8.25
N GLU A 77 10.46 -3.17 -7.75
CA GLU A 77 11.63 -2.80 -6.95
C GLU A 77 11.63 -3.41 -5.54
N ASN A 78 10.48 -3.92 -5.08
CA ASN A 78 10.26 -4.58 -3.80
C ASN A 78 9.61 -5.96 -4.00
N GLU A 79 10.14 -6.74 -4.96
CA GLU A 79 9.50 -7.96 -5.49
C GLU A 79 9.22 -9.02 -4.44
N ASP A 80 9.99 -9.05 -3.34
CA ASP A 80 9.77 -9.97 -2.22
C ASP A 80 8.36 -9.84 -1.62
N LEU A 81 7.79 -8.63 -1.61
CA LEU A 81 6.42 -8.41 -1.16
C LEU A 81 5.41 -9.10 -2.09
N LEU A 82 5.62 -8.96 -3.40
CA LEU A 82 4.76 -9.53 -4.42
C LEU A 82 4.83 -11.07 -4.41
N HIS A 83 6.04 -11.62 -4.28
CA HIS A 83 6.28 -13.05 -4.19
C HIS A 83 5.74 -13.62 -2.87
N GLY A 84 6.01 -12.97 -1.74
CA GLY A 84 5.50 -13.40 -0.42
C GLY A 84 3.97 -13.49 -0.40
N VAL A 85 3.29 -12.47 -0.90
CA VAL A 85 1.82 -12.46 -1.01
C VAL A 85 1.32 -13.55 -1.96
N SER A 86 1.96 -13.71 -3.12
CA SER A 86 1.58 -14.76 -4.08
C SER A 86 1.71 -16.17 -3.48
N LEU A 87 2.78 -16.43 -2.73
CA LEU A 87 2.98 -17.69 -2.01
C LEU A 87 1.91 -17.92 -0.96
N VAL A 88 1.62 -16.94 -0.09
CA VAL A 88 0.56 -17.04 0.92
C VAL A 88 -0.79 -17.30 0.26
N ASN A 89 -1.10 -16.58 -0.82
CA ASN A 89 -2.33 -16.77 -1.57
C ASN A 89 -2.42 -18.17 -2.18
N GLY A 90 -1.32 -18.67 -2.77
CA GLY A 90 -1.23 -20.04 -3.31
C GLY A 90 -1.43 -21.11 -2.23
N LEU A 91 -0.86 -20.93 -1.04
CA LEU A 91 -1.06 -21.84 0.09
C LEU A 91 -2.51 -21.85 0.59
N ILE A 92 -3.17 -20.69 0.63
CA ILE A 92 -4.59 -20.59 0.99
C ILE A 92 -5.47 -21.22 -0.10
N ALA A 93 -5.15 -21.02 -1.37
CA ALA A 93 -5.87 -21.61 -2.49
C ALA A 93 -5.74 -23.15 -2.50
N ASN A 94 -4.52 -23.67 -2.29
CA ASN A 94 -4.24 -25.11 -2.27
C ASN A 94 -4.84 -25.82 -1.04
N SER A 95 -5.00 -25.12 0.09
CA SER A 95 -5.69 -25.68 1.27
C SER A 95 -7.22 -25.68 1.12
N LYS A 96 -7.77 -24.90 0.19
CA LYS A 96 -9.21 -24.79 -0.06
C LYS A 96 -9.69 -25.45 -1.36
N SER A 97 -8.80 -25.81 -2.29
CA SER A 97 -9.21 -26.33 -3.60
C SER A 97 -9.37 -27.86 -3.61
N SER A 98 -10.62 -28.30 -3.72
CA SER A 98 -11.01 -29.65 -4.14
C SER A 98 -11.29 -29.74 -5.64
N ASN A 99 -10.94 -28.71 -6.42
CA ASN A 99 -11.26 -28.60 -7.85
C ASN A 99 -10.00 -28.32 -8.70
N PRO A 100 -9.51 -29.30 -9.48
CA PRO A 100 -8.23 -29.22 -10.19
C PRO A 100 -8.24 -28.38 -11.49
N ASN A 101 -9.38 -27.79 -11.87
CA ASN A 101 -9.53 -27.11 -13.16
C ASN A 101 -9.32 -25.58 -13.12
N ASN A 102 -9.09 -24.98 -11.96
CA ASN A 102 -8.74 -23.56 -11.86
C ASN A 102 -7.21 -23.44 -11.80
N SER A 103 -6.59 -23.05 -12.91
CA SER A 103 -5.18 -22.65 -12.89
C SER A 103 -4.99 -21.51 -11.89
N PRO A 104 -4.02 -21.56 -10.97
CA PRO A 104 -3.76 -20.47 -10.05
C PRO A 104 -3.35 -19.21 -10.83
N ASP A 105 -3.86 -18.04 -10.43
CA ASP A 105 -3.45 -16.76 -11.00
C ASP A 105 -1.93 -16.58 -10.81
N THR A 106 -1.21 -16.35 -11.92
CA THR A 106 0.21 -16.03 -11.87
C THR A 106 0.42 -14.55 -11.58
N ILE A 107 1.59 -14.19 -11.04
CA ILE A 107 1.94 -12.78 -10.82
C ILE A 107 1.85 -12.00 -12.14
N ASP A 108 2.34 -12.59 -13.23
CA ASP A 108 2.30 -11.97 -14.56
C ASP A 108 0.87 -11.73 -15.04
N SER A 109 -0.05 -12.69 -14.85
CA SER A 109 -1.45 -12.51 -15.25
C SER A 109 -2.13 -11.42 -14.43
N VAL A 110 -1.82 -11.34 -13.13
CA VAL A 110 -2.32 -10.29 -12.24
C VAL A 110 -1.83 -8.90 -12.67
N ILE A 111 -0.53 -8.75 -12.92
CA ILE A 111 0.05 -7.48 -13.38
C ILE A 111 -0.55 -7.07 -14.74
N LEU A 112 -0.61 -7.99 -15.71
CA LEU A 112 -1.15 -7.70 -17.04
C LEU A 112 -2.63 -7.30 -16.99
N ASN A 113 -3.45 -8.00 -16.19
CA ASN A 113 -4.85 -7.66 -16.02
C ASN A 113 -5.02 -6.27 -15.39
N PHE A 114 -4.19 -5.90 -14.41
CA PHE A 114 -4.22 -4.56 -13.82
C PHE A 114 -3.82 -3.47 -14.83
N LEU A 115 -2.73 -3.69 -15.57
CA LEU A 115 -2.21 -2.71 -16.54
C LEU A 115 -3.13 -2.51 -17.75
N ILE A 116 -3.73 -3.59 -18.26
CA ILE A 116 -4.51 -3.58 -19.51
C ILE A 116 -5.99 -3.39 -19.24
N LYS A 117 -6.56 -4.19 -18.32
CA LYS A 117 -8.01 -4.22 -18.05
C LYS A 117 -8.40 -3.32 -16.87
N GLY A 118 -7.44 -2.86 -16.08
CA GLY A 118 -7.72 -2.07 -14.88
C GLY A 118 -8.34 -2.87 -13.74
N GLN A 119 -8.27 -4.20 -13.81
CA GLN A 119 -8.81 -5.06 -12.76
C GLN A 119 -7.88 -5.05 -11.55
N VAL A 120 -8.39 -4.57 -10.41
CA VAL A 120 -7.69 -4.65 -9.12
C VAL A 120 -7.79 -6.07 -8.60
N HIS A 121 -6.66 -6.60 -8.15
CA HIS A 121 -6.54 -7.96 -7.64
C HIS A 121 -5.99 -7.93 -6.22
N HIS A 122 -6.47 -8.82 -5.35
CA HIS A 122 -6.09 -8.84 -3.93
C HIS A 122 -4.60 -9.04 -3.71
N ILE A 123 -3.91 -9.78 -4.60
CA ILE A 123 -2.43 -9.88 -4.54
C ILE A 123 -1.77 -8.50 -4.62
N LEU A 124 -2.23 -7.61 -5.50
CA LEU A 124 -1.69 -6.25 -5.61
C LEU A 124 -2.06 -5.42 -4.39
N THR A 125 -3.31 -5.51 -3.93
CA THR A 125 -3.79 -4.82 -2.73
C THR A 125 -2.95 -5.19 -1.51
N LEU A 126 -2.73 -6.49 -1.26
CA LEU A 126 -1.96 -6.98 -0.13
C LEU A 126 -0.47 -6.66 -0.26
N SER A 127 0.10 -6.73 -1.47
CA SER A 127 1.51 -6.36 -1.67
C SER A 127 1.75 -4.89 -1.31
N ILE A 128 0.82 -4.00 -1.68
CA ILE A 128 0.87 -2.59 -1.30
C ILE A 128 0.59 -2.42 0.19
N TYR A 129 -0.37 -3.17 0.76
CA TYR A 129 -0.64 -3.15 2.20
C TYR A 129 0.65 -3.37 3.01
N PHE A 130 1.38 -4.46 2.75
CA PHE A 130 2.64 -4.73 3.44
C PHE A 130 3.72 -3.68 3.14
N TYR A 131 3.66 -3.04 1.95
CA TYR A 131 4.53 -1.91 1.67
C TYR A 131 4.19 -0.69 2.55
N ILE A 132 2.94 -0.41 2.87
CA ILE A 132 2.56 0.82 3.59
C ILE A 132 2.12 0.61 5.04
N GLU A 133 2.11 -0.63 5.55
CA GLU A 133 1.55 -0.96 6.86
C GLU A 133 2.22 -0.20 8.02
N SER A 134 3.48 0.19 7.87
CA SER A 134 4.22 1.00 8.85
C SER A 134 3.56 2.35 9.17
N ILE A 135 2.65 2.86 8.31
CA ILE A 135 1.85 4.05 8.66
C ILE A 135 1.05 3.82 9.94
N ALA A 136 0.64 2.58 10.23
CA ALA A 136 -0.12 2.26 11.43
C ALA A 136 0.65 2.49 12.74
N THR A 137 1.99 2.58 12.69
CA THR A 137 2.83 2.87 13.87
C THR A 137 3.11 4.38 14.04
N THR A 138 2.52 5.23 13.20
CA THR A 138 2.70 6.68 13.27
C THR A 138 2.08 7.23 14.55
N ASN A 139 2.83 8.08 15.26
CA ASN A 139 2.30 8.78 16.42
C ASN A 139 1.33 9.89 15.99
N ILE A 140 0.03 9.67 16.23
CA ILE A 140 -1.04 10.62 15.93
C ILE A 140 -1.49 11.24 17.25
N LEU A 141 -1.30 12.56 17.39
CA LEU A 141 -1.67 13.30 18.60
C LEU A 141 -2.89 14.16 18.30
N ASN A 142 -3.99 13.89 19.01
CA ASN A 142 -5.26 14.63 18.87
C ASN A 142 -5.74 14.75 17.41
N GLY A 143 -5.65 13.66 16.65
CA GLY A 143 -6.07 13.62 15.24
C GLY A 143 -5.17 14.41 14.29
N LYS A 144 -3.91 14.65 14.66
CA LYS A 144 -2.94 15.39 13.85
C LYS A 144 -1.57 14.72 13.88
N ILE A 145 -0.79 14.96 12.83
CA ILE A 145 0.64 14.63 12.77
C ILE A 145 1.46 15.91 12.54
N SER A 146 2.69 15.94 13.05
CA SER A 146 3.61 17.03 12.75
C SER A 146 4.07 16.94 11.30
N LYS A 147 4.40 18.10 10.69
CA LYS A 147 5.00 18.14 9.35
C LYS A 147 6.27 17.29 9.26
N ASN A 148 7.10 17.32 10.29
CA ASN A 148 8.34 16.54 10.35
C ASN A 148 8.06 15.03 10.31
N ASP A 149 7.07 14.54 11.06
CA ASP A 149 6.71 13.13 11.05
C ASP A 149 6.08 12.72 9.73
N TYR A 150 5.23 13.56 9.16
CA TYR A 150 4.71 13.37 7.80
C TYR A 150 5.84 13.25 6.77
N GLU A 151 6.82 14.16 6.78
CA GLU A 151 7.94 14.15 5.84
C GLU A 151 8.76 12.85 5.95
N LYS A 152 9.01 12.38 7.19
CA LYS A 152 9.65 11.08 7.43
C LYS A 152 8.84 9.92 6.85
N ILE A 153 7.52 9.90 7.03
CA ILE A 153 6.66 8.86 6.46
C ILE A 153 6.74 8.89 4.93
N ILE A 154 6.65 10.07 4.32
CA ILE A 154 6.76 10.21 2.87
C ILE A 154 8.12 9.72 2.38
N GLU A 155 9.20 10.12 3.03
CA GLU A 155 10.57 9.69 2.68
C GLU A 155 10.69 8.17 2.77
N PHE A 156 10.25 7.58 3.88
CA PHE A 156 10.29 6.14 4.11
C PHE A 156 9.55 5.34 3.03
N HIS A 157 8.41 5.86 2.53
CA HIS A 157 7.60 5.20 1.51
C HIS A 157 8.00 5.57 0.07
N SER A 158 8.94 6.49 -0.15
CA SER A 158 9.32 7.01 -1.48
C SER A 158 10.69 6.50 -1.99
N ILE A 159 11.23 5.45 -1.38
CA ILE A 159 12.51 4.85 -1.71
C ILE A 159 12.39 3.32 -1.85
N LYS A 160 13.34 2.70 -2.57
CA LYS A 160 13.50 1.24 -2.56
C LYS A 160 13.93 0.79 -1.16
N ARG A 161 13.38 -0.32 -0.67
CA ARG A 161 13.74 -0.90 0.63
C ARG A 161 14.74 -2.03 0.47
N ASP A 162 15.68 -2.12 1.42
CA ASP A 162 16.29 -3.40 1.75
C ASP A 162 15.34 -4.09 2.76
N LEU A 163 15.13 -5.41 2.62
CA LEU A 163 14.30 -6.16 3.57
C LEU A 163 14.80 -6.00 5.00
N LYS A 164 16.09 -5.75 5.20
CA LYS A 164 16.67 -5.49 6.53
C LYS A 164 16.13 -4.21 7.19
N ASP A 165 15.78 -3.21 6.40
CA ASP A 165 15.28 -1.92 6.90
C ASP A 165 13.81 -1.98 7.34
N LEU A 166 13.09 -3.06 6.98
CA LEU A 166 11.71 -3.30 7.42
C LEU A 166 11.62 -3.82 8.86
N PHE A 167 12.69 -4.41 9.39
CA PHE A 167 12.70 -5.08 10.70
C PHE A 167 13.53 -4.38 11.77
N ILE A 168 14.08 -3.19 11.47
CA ILE A 168 14.87 -2.41 12.43
C ILE A 168 14.09 -1.13 12.75
N PHE A 169 13.27 -1.20 13.80
CA PHE A 169 12.77 -0.05 14.56
C PHE A 169 12.73 -0.39 16.04
#